data_AF-A0A352V1I5-F1
#
_entry.id   AF-A0A352V1I5-F1
#
_cell.length_a   1.000
_cell.length_b   1.000
_cell.length_c   1.000
_cell.angle_alpha   90.00
_cell.angle_beta   90.00
_cell.angle_gamma   90.00
#
_symmetry.space_group_name_H-M   'P 1'
#
loop_
_entity.id
_entity.type
_entity.pdbx_description
1 polymer ?
#
loop_
_entity_poly.entity_id
_entity_poly.type
_entity_poly.pdbx_seq_one_letter_code
_entity_poly.pdbx_strand_id
1 'polypeptide(L)'
;VFFAPLATRIATYNLPVGPEAAAYVAAHLAHPSFRRWRAMGLVDGADQPFYRRDYPQRPWPGPTPLPARAVEGTQTENALCPYSGTPVTHALELDGRRFGFCNAFCRDKTVADPEAWPKFMALYRS
;
A
#
# COMPACT_ATOMS: atom_id res chain seq x y z
N VAL A 1 -22.18 4.95 11.38
CA VAL A 1 -22.28 5.34 9.95
C VAL A 1 -21.15 4.66 9.18
N PHE A 2 -21.39 4.10 7.99
CA PHE A 2 -20.40 3.33 7.21
C PHE A 2 -19.94 4.12 5.97
N PHE A 3 -18.79 4.78 6.05
CA PHE A 3 -18.34 5.71 5.00
C PHE A 3 -17.40 5.07 3.96
N ALA A 4 -16.40 4.31 4.42
CA ALA A 4 -15.42 3.67 3.53
C ALA A 4 -16.03 2.67 2.52
N PRO A 5 -17.02 1.81 2.88
CA PRO A 5 -17.61 0.87 1.92
C PRO A 5 -18.34 1.56 0.74
N LEU A 6 -18.97 2.71 0.97
CA LEU A 6 -19.59 3.49 -0.10
C LEU A 6 -18.52 4.06 -1.03
N ALA A 7 -17.49 4.68 -0.46
CA ALA A 7 -16.40 5.27 -1.23
C ALA A 7 -15.69 4.21 -2.10
N THR A 8 -15.46 3.02 -1.56
CA THR A 8 -14.84 1.92 -2.32
C THR A 8 -15.73 1.42 -3.43
N ARG A 9 -17.04 1.27 -3.23
CA ARG A 9 -17.97 0.87 -4.30
C ARG A 9 -17.96 1.85 -5.47
N ILE A 10 -18.00 3.15 -5.18
CA ILE A 10 -17.90 4.18 -6.23
C ILE A 10 -16.56 4.07 -6.97
N ALA A 11 -15.45 3.93 -6.23
CA ALA A 11 -14.10 3.86 -6.79
C ALA A 11 -13.84 2.60 -7.63
N THR A 12 -14.28 1.42 -7.17
CA THR A 12 -13.98 0.13 -7.80
C THR A 12 -14.89 -0.17 -8.99
N TYR A 13 -16.15 0.28 -8.95
CA TYR A 13 -17.08 0.13 -10.08
C TYR A 13 -17.08 1.34 -11.01
N ASN A 14 -16.26 2.36 -10.74
CA ASN A 14 -16.19 3.60 -11.51
C ASN A 14 -17.58 4.25 -11.73
N LEU A 15 -18.38 4.32 -10.66
CA LEU A 15 -19.74 4.85 -10.73
C LEU A 15 -19.69 6.37 -11.01
N PRO A 16 -20.49 6.89 -11.96
CA PRO A 16 -20.54 8.32 -12.22
C PRO A 16 -21.17 9.03 -11.01
N VAL A 17 -20.50 10.05 -10.51
CA VAL A 17 -20.96 10.85 -9.36
C VAL A 17 -20.67 12.33 -9.59
N GLY A 18 -21.43 13.18 -8.90
CA GLY A 18 -21.18 14.62 -8.88
C GLY A 18 -19.87 15.00 -8.15
N PRO A 19 -19.42 16.26 -8.28
CA PRO A 19 -18.12 16.72 -7.75
C PRO A 19 -17.97 16.55 -6.24
N GLU A 20 -19.03 16.75 -5.47
CA GLU A 20 -19.02 16.61 -4.01
C GLU A 20 -18.73 15.18 -3.57
N ALA A 21 -19.41 14.21 -4.19
CA ALA A 21 -19.19 12.79 -3.93
C ALA A 21 -17.80 12.34 -4.41
N ALA A 22 -17.30 12.89 -5.54
CA ALA A 22 -15.94 12.63 -6.00
C ALA A 22 -14.90 13.11 -4.99
N ALA A 23 -15.06 14.31 -4.42
CA ALA A 23 -14.18 14.84 -3.38
C ALA A 23 -14.22 13.99 -2.10
N TYR A 24 -15.42 13.56 -1.70
CA TYR A 24 -15.61 12.62 -0.59
C TYR A 24 -14.84 11.30 -0.83
N VAL A 25 -14.95 10.70 -2.03
CA VAL A 25 -14.22 9.48 -2.38
C VAL A 25 -12.72 9.72 -2.30
N ALA A 26 -12.21 10.78 -2.93
CA ALA A 26 -10.78 11.10 -2.92
C ALA A 26 -10.22 11.24 -1.50
N ALA A 27 -10.94 11.94 -0.61
CA ALA A 27 -10.55 12.08 0.79
C ALA A 27 -10.46 10.73 1.52
N HIS A 28 -11.40 9.81 1.26
CA HIS A 28 -11.37 8.46 1.84
C HIS A 28 -10.20 7.63 1.32
N LEU A 29 -9.95 7.66 0.01
CA LEU A 29 -8.86 6.89 -0.59
C LEU A 29 -7.47 7.40 -0.16
N ALA A 30 -7.36 8.69 0.16
CA ALA A 30 -6.14 9.31 0.68
C ALA A 30 -5.93 9.10 2.20
N HIS A 31 -6.95 8.64 2.92
CA HIS A 31 -6.87 8.52 4.38
C HIS A 31 -5.80 7.48 4.81
N PRO A 32 -4.88 7.80 5.73
CA PRO A 32 -3.76 6.91 6.10
C PRO A 32 -4.19 5.50 6.52
N SER A 33 -5.25 5.39 7.34
CA SER A 33 -5.77 4.07 7.76
C SER A 33 -6.32 3.26 6.58
N PHE A 34 -6.91 3.92 5.58
CA PHE A 34 -7.42 3.24 4.39
C PHE A 34 -6.26 2.75 3.52
N ARG A 35 -5.25 3.60 3.28
CA ARG A 35 -4.03 3.24 2.56
C ARG A 35 -3.33 2.03 3.20
N ARG A 36 -3.16 2.03 4.53
CA ARG A 36 -2.59 0.89 5.28
C ARG A 36 -3.42 -0.37 5.15
N TRP A 37 -4.74 -0.28 5.33
CA TRP A 37 -5.64 -1.42 5.20
C TRP A 37 -5.56 -2.04 3.80
N ARG A 38 -5.62 -1.22 2.75
CA ARG A 38 -5.49 -1.67 1.36
C ARG A 38 -4.13 -2.30 1.10
N ALA A 39 -3.04 -1.68 1.57
CA ALA A 39 -1.69 -2.19 1.36
C ALA A 39 -1.47 -3.56 2.03
N MET A 40 -2.02 -3.78 3.22
CA MET A 40 -2.00 -5.10 3.88
C MET A 40 -2.89 -6.11 3.15
N GLY A 41 -4.11 -5.71 2.76
CA GLY A 41 -5.05 -6.59 2.05
C GLY A 41 -4.60 -7.03 0.65
N LEU A 42 -3.66 -6.31 0.02
CA LEU A 42 -3.05 -6.71 -1.25
C LEU A 42 -1.98 -7.79 -1.11
N VAL A 43 -1.47 -8.02 0.10
CA VAL A 43 -0.33 -8.92 0.35
C VAL A 43 -0.65 -10.00 1.38
N ASP A 44 -1.81 -9.91 2.03
CA ASP A 44 -2.30 -10.87 3.02
C ASP A 44 -3.23 -11.90 2.37
N GLY A 45 -2.63 -13.01 1.93
CA GLY A 45 -3.34 -14.13 1.31
C GLY A 45 -3.55 -13.99 -0.19
N ALA A 46 -4.16 -15.03 -0.78
CA ALA A 46 -4.42 -15.08 -2.20
C ALA A 46 -5.69 -14.30 -2.58
N ASP A 47 -5.68 -13.76 -3.80
CA ASP A 47 -6.90 -13.30 -4.48
C ASP A 47 -7.98 -14.39 -4.43
N GLN A 48 -9.22 -13.98 -4.15
CA GLN A 48 -10.37 -14.88 -4.03
C GLN A 48 -11.08 -15.02 -5.39
N PRO A 49 -10.96 -16.16 -6.11
CA PRO A 49 -11.51 -16.31 -7.45
C PRO A 49 -13.03 -16.16 -7.49
N PHE A 50 -13.70 -16.49 -6.38
CA PHE A 50 -15.15 -16.36 -6.22
C PHE A 50 -15.67 -14.92 -6.43
N TYR A 51 -14.88 -13.90 -6.08
CA TYR A 51 -15.27 -12.50 -6.23
C TYR A 51 -14.81 -11.87 -7.55
N ARG A 52 -13.99 -12.58 -8.34
CA ARG A 52 -13.48 -12.08 -9.61
C ARG A 52 -14.63 -11.99 -10.64
N ARG A 53 -14.64 -10.90 -11.40
CA ARG A 53 -15.58 -10.62 -12.49
C ARG A 53 -14.77 -10.25 -13.72
N ASP A 54 -15.27 -10.60 -14.91
CA ASP A 54 -14.59 -10.36 -16.19
C ASP A 54 -14.77 -8.92 -16.68
N TYR A 55 -14.76 -7.95 -15.76
CA TYR A 55 -14.87 -6.54 -16.07
C TYR A 55 -13.51 -5.96 -16.46
N PRO A 56 -13.48 -4.94 -17.34
CA PRO A 56 -12.26 -4.19 -17.62
C PRO A 56 -11.63 -3.65 -16.34
N GLN A 57 -10.32 -3.84 -16.19
CA GLN A 57 -9.56 -3.33 -15.05
C GLN A 57 -9.00 -1.95 -15.35
N ARG A 58 -8.79 -1.18 -14.28
CA ARG A 58 -8.11 0.11 -14.34
C ARG A 58 -7.18 0.29 -13.13
N PRO A 59 -6.19 1.19 -13.22
CA PRO A 59 -5.40 1.58 -12.07
C PRO A 59 -6.26 2.06 -10.90
N TRP A 60 -5.78 1.82 -9.68
CA TRP A 60 -6.42 2.33 -8.47
C TRP A 60 -6.53 3.86 -8.51
N PRO A 61 -7.73 4.45 -8.30
CA PRO A 61 -7.93 5.90 -8.45
C PRO A 61 -7.52 6.73 -7.22
N GLY A 62 -7.00 6.09 -6.16
CA GLY A 62 -6.44 6.81 -5.03
C GLY A 62 -5.01 7.33 -5.31
N PRO A 63 -4.32 7.84 -4.29
CA PRO A 63 -2.94 8.28 -4.44
C PRO A 63 -2.07 7.20 -5.06
N THR A 64 -1.27 7.57 -6.06
CA THR A 64 -0.28 6.70 -6.69
C THR A 64 0.87 6.46 -5.70
N PRO A 65 1.13 5.21 -5.28
CA PRO A 65 2.25 4.93 -4.39
C PRO A 65 3.62 5.19 -5.04
N LEU A 66 4.63 5.44 -4.22
CA LEU A 66 6.03 5.44 -4.68
C LEU A 66 6.40 4.07 -5.28
N PRO A 67 7.23 4.03 -6.33
CA PRO A 67 7.50 2.83 -7.14
C PRO A 67 8.51 1.88 -6.47
N ALA A 68 8.23 1.47 -5.24
CA ALA A 68 9.04 0.50 -4.51
C ALA A 68 8.87 -0.91 -5.11
N ARG A 69 9.90 -1.75 -4.98
CA ARG A 69 9.83 -3.17 -5.36
C ARG A 69 10.56 -4.06 -4.38
N ALA A 70 10.11 -5.31 -4.23
CA ALA A 70 10.85 -6.31 -3.48
C ALA A 70 12.14 -6.69 -4.21
N VAL A 71 13.23 -6.86 -3.47
CA VAL A 71 14.52 -7.33 -4.01
C VAL A 71 15.13 -8.37 -3.08
N GLU A 72 15.95 -9.25 -3.66
CA GLU A 72 16.68 -10.27 -2.92
C GLU A 72 17.92 -9.70 -2.20
N GLY A 73 18.33 -10.40 -1.14
CA GLY A 73 19.48 -10.06 -0.31
C GLY A 73 19.15 -9.17 0.88
N THR A 74 20.18 -8.91 1.69
CA THR A 74 20.08 -8.18 2.98
C THR A 74 21.05 -7.00 3.06
N GLN A 75 21.68 -6.62 1.94
CA GLN A 75 22.49 -5.40 1.84
C GLN A 75 21.55 -4.18 1.79
N THR A 76 21.20 -3.67 2.98
CA THR A 76 20.25 -2.57 3.18
C THR A 76 20.86 -1.47 4.03
N GLU A 77 20.37 -0.24 3.87
CA GLU A 77 20.84 0.93 4.62
C GLU A 77 20.59 0.79 6.13
N ASN A 78 19.51 0.11 6.52
CA ASN A 78 19.20 -0.20 7.90
C ASN A 78 19.51 -1.67 8.25
N ALA A 79 19.97 -1.91 9.48
CA ALA A 79 20.20 -3.26 10.02
C ALA A 79 18.96 -3.86 10.71
N LEU A 80 18.02 -3.02 11.14
CA LEU A 80 16.81 -3.41 11.88
C LEU A 80 15.55 -2.96 11.16
N CYS A 81 14.51 -3.78 11.18
CA CYS A 81 13.21 -3.47 10.60
C CYS A 81 12.60 -2.20 11.25
N PRO A 82 12.12 -1.22 10.47
CA PRO A 82 11.57 0.02 11.02
C PRO A 82 10.30 -0.20 11.85
N TYR A 83 9.64 -1.35 11.74
CA TYR A 83 8.40 -1.64 12.46
C TYR A 83 8.61 -2.33 13.80
N SER A 84 9.39 -3.41 13.79
CA SER A 84 9.60 -4.31 14.94
C SER A 84 10.93 -4.11 15.66
N GLY A 85 11.92 -3.48 15.01
CA GLY A 85 13.29 -3.40 15.53
C GLY A 85 14.07 -4.73 15.46
N THR A 86 13.54 -5.75 14.78
CA THR A 86 14.21 -7.04 14.62
C THR A 86 15.14 -7.06 13.40
N PRO A 87 16.17 -7.94 13.34
CA PRO A 87 17.13 -7.98 12.23
C PRO A 87 16.49 -8.15 10.86
N VAL A 88 17.13 -7.56 9.85
CA VAL A 88 16.70 -7.60 8.45
C VAL A 88 16.93 -8.97 7.83
N THR A 89 15.91 -9.46 7.12
CA THR A 89 15.96 -10.69 6.33
C THR A 89 15.38 -10.50 4.93
N HIS A 90 14.69 -9.40 4.67
CA HIS A 90 14.03 -9.07 3.40
C HIS A 90 14.34 -7.62 3.03
N ALA A 91 14.44 -7.31 1.74
CA ALA A 91 14.73 -5.96 1.26
C ALA A 91 13.70 -5.45 0.25
N LEU A 92 13.45 -4.14 0.27
CA LEU A 92 12.84 -3.41 -0.84
C LEU A 92 13.84 -2.44 -1.45
N GLU A 93 13.69 -2.16 -2.73
CA GLU A 93 14.37 -1.07 -3.42
C GLU A 93 13.38 0.06 -3.74
N LEU A 94 13.79 1.30 -3.49
CA LEU A 94 13.08 2.52 -3.85
C LEU A 94 14.11 3.59 -4.20
N ASP A 95 14.01 4.20 -5.39
CA ASP A 95 14.95 5.21 -5.90
C ASP A 95 16.43 4.78 -5.84
N GLY A 96 16.70 3.51 -6.20
CA GLY A 96 18.05 2.93 -6.16
C GLY A 96 18.59 2.63 -4.77
N ARG A 97 17.83 2.93 -3.71
CA ARG A 97 18.17 2.69 -2.30
C ARG A 97 17.52 1.42 -1.79
N ARG A 98 18.21 0.71 -0.89
CA ARG A 98 17.74 -0.58 -0.34
C ARG A 98 17.40 -0.47 1.14
N PHE A 99 16.18 -0.83 1.49
CA PHE A 99 15.67 -0.79 2.86
C PHE A 99 15.24 -2.17 3.34
N GLY A 100 15.58 -2.50 4.58
CA GLY A 100 15.43 -3.82 5.16
C GLY A 100 14.23 -3.99 6.08
N PHE A 101 13.66 -5.20 6.07
CA PHE A 101 12.52 -5.63 6.86
C PHE A 101 12.76 -7.03 7.42
N CYS A 102 12.06 -7.35 8.50
CA CYS A 102 12.25 -8.62 9.23
C CYS A 102 11.47 -9.82 8.66
N ASN A 103 10.54 -9.57 7.73
CA ASN A 103 9.76 -10.61 7.06
C ASN A 103 9.16 -10.07 5.75
N ALA A 104 8.69 -10.99 4.91
CA ALA A 104 8.03 -10.68 3.63
C ALA A 104 6.84 -9.75 3.83
N PHE A 105 5.95 -10.01 4.80
CA PHE A 105 4.77 -9.17 5.02
C PHE A 105 5.12 -7.70 5.30
N CYS A 106 6.12 -7.44 6.14
CA CYS A 106 6.59 -6.08 6.44
C CYS A 106 7.16 -5.41 5.19
N ARG A 107 7.92 -6.14 4.38
CA ARG A 107 8.41 -5.64 3.08
C ARG A 107 7.25 -5.36 2.14
N ASP A 108 6.37 -6.33 1.91
CA ASP A 108 5.37 -6.32 0.84
C ASP A 108 4.27 -5.30 1.10
N LYS A 109 3.79 -5.15 2.35
CA LYS A 109 2.85 -4.08 2.69
C LYS A 109 3.47 -2.69 2.48
N THR A 110 4.80 -2.57 2.62
CA THR A 110 5.54 -1.32 2.39
C THR A 110 5.73 -1.09 0.90
N VAL A 111 6.10 -2.12 0.13
CA VAL A 111 6.17 -2.07 -1.33
C VAL A 111 4.83 -1.65 -1.94
N ALA A 112 3.72 -2.18 -1.42
CA ALA A 112 2.38 -1.84 -1.91
C ALA A 112 1.99 -0.37 -1.69
N ASP A 113 2.48 0.25 -0.61
CA ASP A 113 2.27 1.68 -0.35
C ASP A 113 3.29 2.26 0.65
N PRO A 114 4.46 2.75 0.18
CA PRO A 114 5.52 3.18 1.09
C PRO A 114 5.10 4.35 2.00
N GLU A 115 4.36 5.31 1.44
CA GLU A 115 3.93 6.53 2.15
C GLU A 115 2.85 6.27 3.19
N ALA A 116 2.21 5.09 3.18
CA ALA A 116 1.26 4.70 4.22
C ALA A 116 1.93 4.49 5.60
N TRP A 117 3.26 4.41 5.65
CA TRP A 117 4.02 3.96 6.83
C TRP A 117 5.00 5.02 7.35
N PRO A 118 4.63 5.82 8.37
CA PRO A 118 5.49 6.89 8.89
C PRO A 118 6.88 6.44 9.34
N LYS A 119 6.99 5.25 9.97
CA LYS A 119 8.29 4.72 10.41
C LYS A 119 9.22 4.40 9.24
N PHE A 120 8.68 3.92 8.11
CA PHE A 120 9.46 3.72 6.89
C PHE A 120 9.82 5.06 6.25
N MET A 121 8.86 5.99 6.15
CA MET A 121 9.13 7.30 5.55
C MET A 121 10.15 8.13 6.34
N ALA A 122 10.25 7.95 7.66
CA ALA A 122 11.30 8.55 8.46
C ALA A 122 12.70 8.02 8.08
N LEU A 123 12.81 6.70 7.83
CA LEU A 123 14.04 6.07 7.36
C LEU A 123 14.37 6.45 5.90
N TYR A 124 13.37 6.51 5.02
CA TYR A 124 13.58 6.88 3.62
C TYR A 124 14.01 8.36 3.46
N ARG A 125 13.62 9.24 4.39
CA ARG A 125 13.98 10.67 4.37
C ARG A 125 15.26 11.01 5.15
N SER A 126 15.91 10.03 5.77
CA SER A 126 17.21 10.22 6.43
C SER A 126 18.37 10.24 5.45
#